data_AF-A0AAN1I9E5-F1
#
_entry.id   AF-A0AAN1I9E5-F1
#
_cell.length_a   1.000
_cell.length_b   1.000
_cell.length_c   1.000
_cell.angle_alpha   90.00
_cell.angle_beta   90.00
_cell.angle_gamma   90.00
#
_symmetry.space_group_name_H-M   'P 1'
#
loop_
_entity.id
_entity.type
_entity.pdbx_description
1 polymer ?
#
loop_
_entity_poly.entity_id
_entity_poly.type
_entity_poly.pdbx_seq_one_letter_code
_entity_poly.pdbx_strand_id
1 'polypeptide(L)'
;MHMRHGECKTPGGKLVAVNVAVDEDGTIKSCHISGDFFIEPDVTTPTRFAGAPASGGEASEALIHDLEQALVRGGSLQSVLDTHSDCRLIGTDASAIETAFLRAISSELTPPPAGAPAKRVGVAGADTTGTSVSVDTQYGQTDKTAEYQSRWNELKRNLTVIRDHPCTPAEQMTIDETWAREVAAGTRPPTIRFWEWAGAAVVIGKFQSAPDEVHLAVAEQLGLSVVRRCTGGGAMFIEPGNTITYSLYAPLDFVHGISIEESYRLCDWWLVEALRGLGLDVRFAGLNDIASQYGKIGGAAQRRFPGTGNAGESGAVLHHVTMAYDIDAAKMARVLNTSQEKLSDKAVRSAVKRVDPMKSQTGLTREQIIDDLLAWFTPAQFRGDAS
;
A
#
# COMPACT_ATOMS: atom_id res chain seq x y z
N MET A 1 32.22 -11.07 -5.05
CA MET A 1 30.78 -11.18 -4.73
C MET A 1 30.01 -10.31 -5.72
N HIS A 2 29.06 -10.90 -6.44
CA HIS A 2 28.24 -10.22 -7.44
C HIS A 2 26.79 -10.15 -6.95
N MET A 3 26.20 -8.95 -7.05
CA MET A 3 24.77 -8.78 -6.82
C MET A 3 24.01 -9.11 -8.10
N ARG A 4 22.98 -9.94 -7.98
CA ARG A 4 22.03 -10.24 -9.06
C ARG A 4 20.63 -9.87 -8.63
N HIS A 5 19.79 -9.55 -9.58
CA HIS A 5 18.46 -8.99 -9.33
C HIS A 5 17.43 -9.67 -10.24
N GLY A 6 16.27 -9.99 -9.69
CA GLY A 6 15.13 -10.50 -10.43
C GLY A 6 13.84 -9.98 -9.83
N GLU A 7 12.87 -9.69 -10.68
CA GLU A 7 11.55 -9.22 -10.28
C GLU A 7 10.46 -10.13 -10.85
N CYS A 8 9.31 -10.16 -10.19
CA CYS A 8 8.10 -10.78 -10.68
C CYS A 8 6.89 -9.99 -10.18
N LYS A 9 5.89 -9.81 -11.04
CA LYS A 9 4.61 -9.22 -10.64
C LYS A 9 3.49 -10.22 -10.86
N THR A 10 2.73 -10.50 -9.80
CA THR A 10 1.50 -11.31 -9.91
C THR A 10 0.47 -10.52 -10.73
N PRO A 11 -0.20 -11.10 -11.74
CA PRO A 11 -1.23 -10.40 -12.51
C PRO A 11 -2.34 -9.82 -11.61
N GLY A 12 -2.56 -8.51 -11.69
CA GLY A 12 -3.50 -7.79 -10.80
C GLY A 12 -3.02 -7.65 -9.35
N GLY A 13 -1.83 -8.13 -9.03
CA GLY A 13 -1.18 -8.07 -7.72
C GLY A 13 -0.05 -7.03 -7.63
N LYS A 14 0.89 -7.32 -6.75
CA LYS A 14 2.01 -6.47 -6.34
C LYS A 14 3.33 -7.02 -6.90
N LEU A 15 4.31 -6.14 -7.08
CA LEU A 15 5.67 -6.48 -7.49
C LEU A 15 6.43 -7.05 -6.29
N VAL A 16 7.16 -8.14 -6.54
CA VAL A 16 8.22 -8.64 -5.68
C VAL A 16 9.54 -8.69 -6.43
N ALA A 17 10.61 -8.33 -5.75
CA ALA A 17 11.98 -8.32 -6.22
C ALA A 17 12.85 -9.14 -5.27
N VAL A 18 13.83 -9.84 -5.84
CA VAL A 18 14.77 -10.66 -5.11
C VAL A 18 16.18 -10.29 -5.55
N ASN A 19 16.95 -9.78 -4.59
CA ASN A 19 18.37 -9.46 -4.76
C ASN A 19 19.21 -10.58 -4.15
N VAL A 20 20.13 -11.15 -4.93
CA VAL A 20 20.95 -12.30 -4.51
C VAL A 20 22.43 -11.93 -4.58
N ALA A 21 23.14 -12.14 -3.48
CA ALA A 21 24.58 -11.97 -3.43
C ALA A 21 25.27 -13.33 -3.65
N VAL A 22 26.06 -13.42 -4.71
CA VAL A 22 26.67 -14.67 -5.19
C VAL A 22 28.19 -14.55 -5.17
N ASP A 23 28.88 -15.60 -4.73
CA ASP A 23 30.33 -15.71 -4.83
C ASP A 23 30.80 -16.06 -6.25
N GLU A 24 32.11 -16.04 -6.47
CA GLU A 24 32.71 -16.34 -7.79
C GLU A 24 32.42 -17.76 -8.26
N ASP A 25 32.24 -18.70 -7.34
CA ASP A 25 31.91 -20.11 -7.59
C ASP A 25 30.41 -20.34 -7.86
N GLY A 26 29.59 -19.29 -7.84
CA GLY A 26 28.13 -19.39 -8.01
C GLY A 26 27.37 -19.69 -6.70
N THR A 27 28.05 -19.81 -5.56
CA THR A 27 27.40 -20.05 -4.26
C THR A 27 26.62 -18.82 -3.82
N ILE A 28 25.34 -19.02 -3.49
CA ILE A 28 24.48 -17.97 -2.93
C ILE A 28 24.84 -17.75 -1.46
N LYS A 29 25.17 -16.52 -1.09
CA LYS A 29 25.53 -16.15 0.30
C LYS A 29 24.39 -15.48 1.04
N SER A 30 23.63 -14.65 0.35
CA SER A 30 22.48 -13.97 0.92
C SER A 30 21.46 -13.68 -0.16
N CYS A 31 20.22 -13.56 0.30
CA CYS A 31 19.07 -13.21 -0.49
C CYS A 31 18.35 -12.07 0.24
N HIS A 32 17.80 -11.11 -0.51
CA HIS A 32 16.95 -10.06 0.04
C HIS A 32 15.67 -9.95 -0.77
N ILE A 33 14.52 -10.14 -0.11
CA ILE A 33 13.19 -10.01 -0.71
C ILE A 33 12.69 -8.59 -0.45
N SER A 34 12.21 -7.92 -1.50
CA SER A 34 11.63 -6.59 -1.39
C SER A 34 10.47 -6.39 -2.37
N GLY A 35 9.60 -5.41 -2.13
CA GLY A 35 8.48 -5.13 -3.03
C GLY A 35 7.41 -4.24 -2.43
N ASP A 36 6.34 -4.01 -3.19
CA ASP A 36 5.19 -3.21 -2.77
C ASP A 36 4.04 -4.05 -2.18
N PHE A 37 4.35 -5.27 -1.75
CA PHE A 37 3.44 -6.16 -1.04
C PHE A 37 3.24 -5.74 0.44
N PHE A 38 2.35 -6.45 1.12
CA PHE A 38 2.09 -6.29 2.56
C PHE A 38 2.28 -7.62 3.27
N ILE A 39 2.60 -7.55 4.57
CA ILE A 39 2.58 -8.68 5.48
C ILE A 39 1.77 -8.25 6.70
N GLU A 40 0.64 -8.91 6.90
CA GLU A 40 -0.29 -8.59 7.98
C GLU A 40 -0.57 -9.83 8.82
N PRO A 41 -0.80 -9.69 10.13
CA PRO A 41 -1.26 -10.78 10.95
C PRO A 41 -2.64 -11.28 10.47
N ASP A 42 -2.86 -12.60 10.54
CA ASP A 42 -4.15 -13.21 10.25
C ASP A 42 -5.12 -12.93 11.41
N VAL A 43 -6.12 -12.10 11.15
CA VAL A 43 -7.16 -11.72 12.12
C VAL A 43 -8.49 -12.45 11.89
N THR A 44 -8.53 -13.41 10.97
CA THR A 44 -9.75 -14.17 10.66
C THR A 44 -9.97 -15.36 11.60
N THR A 45 -8.94 -15.77 12.34
CA THR A 45 -9.01 -16.82 13.34
C THR A 45 -9.33 -16.23 14.73
N PRO A 46 -10.35 -16.75 15.46
CA PRO A 46 -10.76 -16.22 16.77
C PRO A 46 -9.77 -16.51 17.91
N THR A 47 -8.52 -16.83 17.62
CA THR A 47 -7.53 -17.12 18.65
C THR A 47 -7.31 -15.89 19.50
N ARG A 48 -7.82 -15.98 20.74
CA ARG A 48 -7.58 -15.10 21.88
C ARG A 48 -6.25 -14.36 21.73
N PHE A 49 -6.32 -13.06 21.50
CA PHE A 49 -5.18 -12.13 21.59
C PHE A 49 -4.54 -12.08 22.99
N ALA A 50 -5.02 -12.89 23.95
CA ALA A 50 -4.34 -13.19 25.19
C ALA A 50 -3.18 -14.17 24.94
N GLY A 51 -2.01 -13.64 24.56
CA GLY A 51 -0.75 -14.38 24.53
C GLY A 51 -0.02 -14.43 23.18
N ALA A 52 -0.50 -13.74 22.14
CA ALA A 52 0.34 -13.50 20.97
C ALA A 52 1.53 -12.60 21.40
N PRO A 53 2.78 -12.90 20.96
CA PRO A 53 3.91 -12.05 21.31
C PRO A 53 3.61 -10.61 20.91
N ALA A 54 3.98 -9.67 21.78
CA ALA A 54 3.70 -8.22 21.72
C ALA A 54 4.28 -7.49 20.48
N SER A 55 4.67 -8.24 19.45
CA SER A 55 5.61 -7.84 18.42
C SER A 55 5.16 -8.30 17.02
N GLY A 56 3.96 -7.90 16.58
CA GLY A 56 3.54 -8.08 15.17
C GLY A 56 4.54 -7.49 14.15
N GLY A 57 5.43 -6.58 14.59
CA GLY A 57 6.61 -6.18 13.82
C GLY A 57 7.65 -7.30 13.65
N GLU A 58 7.98 -8.02 14.73
CA GLU A 58 8.91 -9.15 14.72
C GLU A 58 8.36 -10.32 13.89
N ALA A 59 7.06 -10.60 13.92
CA ALA A 59 6.49 -11.70 13.13
C ALA A 59 6.65 -11.47 11.61
N SER A 60 6.34 -10.25 11.13
CA SER A 60 6.53 -9.90 9.72
C SER A 60 8.00 -9.93 9.27
N GLU A 61 8.92 -9.56 10.16
CA GLU A 61 10.36 -9.55 9.91
C GLU A 61 10.94 -10.97 9.96
N ALA A 62 10.46 -11.81 10.89
CA ALA A 62 10.80 -13.22 10.98
C ALA A 62 10.35 -13.99 9.74
N LEU A 63 9.13 -13.74 9.24
CA LEU A 63 8.65 -14.36 8.02
C LEU A 63 9.55 -14.03 6.82
N ILE A 64 9.87 -12.75 6.58
CA ILE A 64 10.76 -12.37 5.46
C ILE A 64 12.14 -12.98 5.64
N HIS A 65 12.69 -12.94 6.85
CA HIS A 65 13.99 -13.54 7.14
C HIS A 65 14.01 -15.04 6.83
N ASP A 66 12.99 -15.78 7.27
CA ASP A 66 12.91 -17.22 7.06
C ASP A 66 12.68 -17.59 5.59
N LEU A 67 11.92 -16.78 4.85
CA LEU A 67 11.78 -16.91 3.39
C LEU A 67 13.14 -16.69 2.69
N GLU A 68 13.88 -15.65 3.07
CA GLU A 68 15.23 -15.40 2.54
C GLU A 68 16.20 -16.54 2.86
N GLN A 69 16.16 -17.08 4.08
CA GLN A 69 16.97 -18.24 4.49
C GLN A 69 16.59 -19.51 3.72
N ALA A 70 15.30 -19.73 3.46
CA ALA A 70 14.83 -20.85 2.66
C ALA A 70 15.35 -20.75 1.23
N LEU A 71 15.30 -19.57 0.59
CA LEU A 71 15.87 -19.36 -0.74
C LEU A 71 17.37 -19.68 -0.80
N VAL A 72 18.15 -19.23 0.19
CA VAL A 72 19.59 -19.51 0.25
C VAL A 72 19.88 -21.00 0.40
N ARG A 73 19.04 -21.74 1.14
CA ARG A 73 19.22 -23.19 1.42
C ARG A 73 18.56 -24.11 0.40
N GLY A 74 17.84 -23.57 -0.59
CA GLY A 74 17.01 -24.36 -1.52
C GLY A 74 15.82 -25.04 -0.84
N GLY A 75 15.29 -24.44 0.23
CA GLY A 75 14.10 -24.90 0.95
C GLY A 75 12.78 -24.49 0.30
N SER A 76 11.67 -25.06 0.77
CA SER A 76 10.33 -24.73 0.30
C SER A 76 9.80 -23.45 0.95
N LEU A 77 9.42 -22.45 0.14
CA LEU A 77 8.78 -21.24 0.66
C LEU A 77 7.38 -21.52 1.23
N GLN A 78 6.64 -22.46 0.63
CA GLN A 78 5.33 -22.86 1.15
C GLN A 78 5.43 -23.42 2.57
N SER A 79 6.45 -24.24 2.86
CA SER A 79 6.67 -24.76 4.22
C SER A 79 6.98 -23.65 5.23
N VAL A 80 7.65 -22.58 4.82
CA VAL A 80 7.89 -21.40 5.69
C VAL A 80 6.57 -20.69 5.95
N LEU A 81 5.76 -20.44 4.92
CA LEU A 81 4.44 -19.81 5.06
C LEU A 81 3.51 -20.62 5.96
N ASP A 82 3.52 -21.94 5.85
CA ASP A 82 2.71 -22.83 6.69
C ASP A 82 3.15 -22.77 8.17
N THR A 83 4.44 -22.50 8.44
CA THR A 83 4.98 -22.33 9.80
C THR A 83 4.60 -20.97 10.39
N HIS A 84 4.55 -19.94 9.56
CA HIS A 84 4.13 -18.56 9.90
C HIS A 84 2.64 -18.35 9.63
N SER A 85 1.80 -19.30 10.07
CA SER A 85 0.34 -19.29 9.85
C SER A 85 -0.40 -18.10 10.49
N ASP A 86 0.27 -17.35 11.36
CA ASP A 86 -0.21 -16.13 12.00
C ASP A 86 0.01 -14.87 11.16
N CYS A 87 0.73 -14.98 10.03
CA CYS A 87 0.98 -13.88 9.09
C CYS A 87 0.54 -14.25 7.67
N ARG A 88 0.15 -13.24 6.89
CA ARG A 88 -0.22 -13.40 5.48
C ARG A 88 0.56 -12.44 4.60
N LEU A 89 1.16 -12.98 3.54
CA LEU A 89 1.62 -12.20 2.39
C LEU A 89 0.40 -11.75 1.58
N ILE A 90 0.33 -10.45 1.29
CA ILE A 90 -0.79 -9.85 0.54
C ILE A 90 -0.23 -9.15 -0.69
N GLY A 91 -0.79 -9.50 -1.85
CA GLY A 91 -0.41 -8.96 -3.15
C GLY A 91 0.72 -9.71 -3.85
N THR A 92 1.40 -10.63 -3.16
CA THR A 92 2.38 -11.56 -3.73
C THR A 92 2.18 -12.95 -3.14
N ASP A 93 2.88 -13.95 -3.66
CA ASP A 93 2.82 -15.34 -3.20
C ASP A 93 4.19 -16.02 -3.33
N ALA A 94 4.30 -17.25 -2.81
CA ALA A 94 5.53 -18.04 -2.89
C ALA A 94 6.02 -18.23 -4.33
N SER A 95 5.11 -18.44 -5.28
CA SER A 95 5.44 -18.67 -6.70
C SER A 95 6.06 -17.43 -7.35
N ALA A 96 5.55 -16.24 -7.05
CA ALA A 96 6.10 -14.98 -7.53
C ALA A 96 7.50 -14.72 -6.94
N ILE A 97 7.69 -15.00 -5.65
CA ILE A 97 9.01 -14.89 -4.98
C ILE A 97 10.00 -15.87 -5.62
N GLU A 98 9.63 -17.14 -5.79
CA GLU A 98 10.45 -18.17 -6.44
C GLU A 98 10.78 -17.77 -7.88
N THR A 99 9.83 -17.23 -8.63
CA THR A 99 10.06 -16.74 -9.99
C THR A 99 11.06 -15.60 -10.02
N ALA A 100 10.93 -14.62 -9.12
CA ALA A 100 11.87 -13.51 -9.00
C ALA A 100 13.28 -14.00 -8.62
N PHE A 101 13.37 -14.94 -7.69
CA PHE A 101 14.65 -15.57 -7.30
C PHE A 101 15.29 -16.34 -8.46
N LEU A 102 14.52 -17.17 -9.18
CA LEU A 102 14.99 -17.90 -10.35
C LEU A 102 15.51 -16.95 -11.43
N ARG A 103 14.82 -15.85 -11.68
CA ARG A 103 15.29 -14.79 -12.61
C ARG A 103 16.61 -14.17 -12.14
N ALA A 104 16.77 -13.93 -10.83
CA ALA A 104 17.99 -13.38 -10.27
C ALA A 104 19.19 -14.34 -10.43
N ILE A 105 19.00 -15.65 -10.24
CA ILE A 105 20.11 -16.62 -10.33
C ILE A 105 20.38 -17.08 -11.78
N SER A 106 19.37 -17.03 -12.66
CA SER A 106 19.49 -17.44 -14.07
C SER A 106 20.09 -16.37 -14.98
N SER A 107 20.37 -15.16 -14.47
CA SER A 107 21.02 -14.12 -15.26
C SER A 107 22.46 -14.54 -15.58
N GLU A 108 22.65 -15.24 -16.70
CA GLU A 108 23.96 -15.38 -17.34
C GLU A 108 24.53 -13.98 -17.64
N LEU A 109 25.85 -13.87 -17.56
CA LEU A 109 26.64 -12.69 -17.90
C LEU A 109 26.38 -12.20 -19.34
N THR A 110 25.35 -11.38 -19.60
CA THR A 110 25.36 -10.37 -20.68
C THR A 110 24.16 -9.41 -20.57
N PRO A 111 24.33 -8.07 -20.65
CA PRO A 111 23.21 -7.21 -21.03
C PRO A 111 22.82 -7.52 -22.48
N PRO A 112 21.52 -7.53 -22.83
CA PRO A 112 21.12 -7.72 -24.22
C PRO A 112 21.67 -6.56 -25.07
N PRO A 113 22.22 -6.83 -26.27
CA PRO A 113 22.62 -5.76 -27.16
C PRO A 113 21.40 -4.94 -27.55
N ALA A 114 21.52 -3.61 -27.48
CA ALA A 114 20.48 -2.70 -27.92
C ALA A 114 20.12 -3.00 -29.38
N GLY A 115 18.88 -3.45 -29.63
CA GLY A 115 18.27 -3.44 -30.96
C GLY A 115 18.16 -4.76 -31.73
N ALA A 116 17.92 -5.91 -31.08
CA ALA A 116 17.51 -7.12 -31.80
C ALA A 116 16.00 -7.39 -31.64
N PRO A 117 15.24 -7.59 -32.75
CA PRO A 117 13.80 -7.83 -32.68
C PRO A 117 13.50 -9.24 -32.17
N ALA A 118 12.55 -9.36 -31.25
CA ALA A 118 12.09 -10.65 -30.73
C ALA A 118 11.52 -11.53 -31.86
N LYS A 119 12.15 -12.69 -32.10
CA LYS A 119 11.62 -13.75 -32.96
C LYS A 119 10.35 -14.31 -32.32
N ARG A 120 9.20 -14.09 -32.98
CA ARG A 120 7.95 -14.78 -32.69
C ARG A 120 8.06 -16.24 -33.14
N VAL A 121 7.83 -17.17 -32.23
CA VAL A 121 7.46 -18.55 -32.59
C VAL A 121 5.94 -18.54 -32.74
N GLY A 122 5.49 -18.71 -33.99
CA GLY A 122 4.08 -18.76 -34.34
C GLY A 122 3.48 -20.15 -34.09
N VAL A 123 2.24 -20.15 -33.59
CA VAL A 123 1.30 -21.26 -33.80
C VAL A 123 0.03 -20.64 -34.37
N ALA A 124 -0.28 -21.00 -35.62
CA ALA A 124 -1.55 -20.72 -36.31
C ALA A 124 -2.69 -21.43 -35.56
N GLY A 125 -3.94 -20.97 -35.50
CA GLY A 125 -4.69 -19.96 -36.23
C GLY A 125 -6.11 -20.50 -36.36
N ALA A 126 -7.12 -19.78 -35.86
CA ALA A 126 -8.51 -19.93 -36.26
C ALA A 126 -9.26 -18.63 -35.93
N ASP A 127 -9.57 -17.87 -36.98
CA ASP A 127 -10.48 -16.72 -36.97
C ASP A 127 -11.87 -17.12 -36.48
N THR A 128 -12.54 -16.24 -35.74
CA THR A 128 -13.93 -15.84 -36.05
C THR A 128 -14.42 -14.69 -35.17
N THR A 129 -14.72 -13.59 -35.86
CA THR A 129 -15.83 -12.63 -35.63
C THR A 129 -15.98 -11.94 -34.27
N GLY A 130 -15.80 -10.62 -34.31
CA GLY A 130 -15.93 -9.71 -33.19
C GLY A 130 -17.33 -9.65 -32.56
N THR A 131 -17.30 -9.52 -31.23
CA THR A 131 -18.29 -8.81 -30.44
C THR A 131 -17.50 -8.05 -29.37
N SER A 132 -17.67 -6.73 -29.29
CA SER A 132 -17.09 -5.90 -28.25
C SER A 132 -17.72 -6.27 -26.90
N VAL A 133 -17.05 -7.12 -26.13
CA VAL A 133 -17.42 -7.41 -24.74
C VAL A 133 -16.72 -6.39 -23.86
N SER A 134 -17.49 -5.40 -23.40
CA SER A 134 -17.13 -4.58 -22.24
C SER A 134 -16.95 -5.51 -21.03
N VAL A 135 -15.70 -5.72 -20.61
CA VAL A 135 -15.39 -6.46 -19.39
C VAL A 135 -15.65 -5.53 -18.21
N ASP A 136 -16.92 -5.46 -17.84
CA ASP A 136 -17.39 -4.88 -16.59
C ASP A 136 -16.97 -5.86 -15.47
N THR A 137 -15.83 -5.61 -14.84
CA THR A 137 -15.40 -6.38 -13.66
C THR A 137 -16.09 -5.82 -12.42
N GLN A 138 -17.43 -5.88 -12.42
CA GLN A 138 -18.18 -5.89 -11.18
C GLN A 138 -18.03 -7.29 -10.59
N TYR A 139 -16.99 -7.49 -9.77
CA TYR A 139 -17.04 -8.55 -8.76
C TYR A 139 -18.32 -8.31 -7.97
N GLY A 140 -19.24 -9.28 -7.95
CA GLY A 140 -20.52 -9.20 -7.24
C GLY A 140 -20.31 -8.87 -5.77
N GLN A 141 -20.32 -7.58 -5.45
CA GLN A 141 -20.17 -7.08 -4.09
C GLN A 141 -21.53 -7.19 -3.43
N THR A 142 -21.60 -7.97 -2.36
CA THR A 142 -22.73 -7.88 -1.43
C THR A 142 -22.73 -6.45 -0.88
N ASP A 143 -23.88 -5.77 -0.92
CA ASP A 143 -24.00 -4.43 -0.34
C ASP A 143 -23.80 -4.51 1.18
N LYS A 144 -22.63 -4.05 1.65
CA LYS A 144 -22.26 -4.01 3.07
C LYS A 144 -22.41 -2.61 3.69
N THR A 145 -23.06 -1.69 3.00
CA THR A 145 -23.20 -0.29 3.44
C THR A 145 -23.74 -0.19 4.87
N ALA A 146 -24.76 -0.99 5.22
CA ALA A 146 -25.33 -1.00 6.56
C ALA A 146 -24.34 -1.48 7.64
N GLU A 147 -23.51 -2.49 7.35
CA GLU A 147 -22.48 -2.98 8.27
C GLU A 147 -21.40 -1.90 8.48
N TYR A 148 -20.91 -1.32 7.39
CA TYR A 148 -19.90 -0.25 7.45
C TYR A 148 -20.40 0.95 8.23
N GLN A 149 -21.63 1.40 7.94
CA GLN A 149 -22.25 2.49 8.67
C GLN A 149 -22.39 2.19 10.16
N SER A 150 -22.77 0.97 10.54
CA SER A 150 -22.88 0.55 11.94
C SER A 150 -21.53 0.62 12.66
N ARG A 151 -20.47 0.03 12.09
CA ARG A 151 -19.11 0.05 12.67
C ARG A 151 -18.56 1.47 12.79
N TRP A 152 -18.77 2.31 11.78
CA TRP A 152 -18.37 3.73 11.83
C TRP A 152 -19.14 4.51 12.89
N ASN A 153 -20.45 4.28 13.03
CA ASN A 153 -21.26 4.93 14.07
C ASN A 153 -20.80 4.54 15.48
N GLU A 154 -20.36 3.30 15.68
CA GLU A 154 -19.76 2.86 16.94
C GLU A 154 -18.41 3.53 17.18
N LEU A 155 -17.50 3.49 16.19
CA LEU A 155 -16.18 4.12 16.28
C LEU A 155 -16.29 5.62 16.60
N LYS A 156 -17.22 6.33 15.95
CA LYS A 156 -17.47 7.77 16.14
C LYS A 156 -17.82 8.16 17.58
N ARG A 157 -18.32 7.25 18.41
CA ARG A 157 -18.68 7.58 19.81
C ARG A 157 -17.47 7.99 20.66
N ASN A 158 -16.28 7.54 20.28
CA ASN A 158 -15.03 7.86 20.98
C ASN A 158 -13.90 8.26 20.01
N LEU A 159 -14.24 8.66 18.78
CA LEU A 159 -13.27 9.06 17.77
C LEU A 159 -12.80 10.49 18.02
N THR A 160 -11.49 10.67 18.14
CA THR A 160 -10.86 11.99 18.15
C THR A 160 -10.54 12.39 16.70
N VAL A 161 -10.94 13.59 16.29
CA VAL A 161 -10.64 14.16 14.97
C VAL A 161 -9.62 15.25 15.13
N ILE A 162 -8.48 15.13 14.44
CA ILE A 162 -7.36 16.07 14.52
C ILE A 162 -7.06 16.62 13.13
N ARG A 163 -7.00 17.95 13.02
CA ARG A 163 -6.30 18.64 11.93
C ARG A 163 -4.96 19.10 12.48
N ASP A 164 -3.89 18.47 12.04
CA ASP A 164 -2.56 18.67 12.57
C ASP A 164 -1.78 19.73 11.80
N HIS A 165 -0.70 20.24 12.41
CA HIS A 165 0.24 21.12 11.74
C HIS A 165 1.18 20.34 10.80
N PRO A 166 1.83 21.03 9.84
CA PRO A 166 2.87 20.41 9.04
C PRO A 166 4.04 19.91 9.91
N CYS A 167 4.48 18.68 9.68
CA CYS A 167 5.66 18.08 10.31
C CYS A 167 6.65 17.59 9.25
N THR A 168 7.91 17.42 9.62
CA THR A 168 8.92 16.86 8.72
C THR A 168 8.57 15.44 8.29
N PRO A 169 9.03 14.97 7.12
CA PRO A 169 8.74 13.61 6.66
C PRO A 169 9.08 12.52 7.69
N ALA A 170 10.19 12.64 8.41
CA ALA A 170 10.61 11.67 9.42
C ALA A 170 9.73 11.70 10.68
N GLU A 171 9.32 12.89 11.12
CA GLU A 171 8.36 13.04 12.23
C GLU A 171 7.01 12.39 11.87
N GLN A 172 6.53 12.56 10.64
CA GLN A 172 5.28 11.93 10.21
C GLN A 172 5.32 10.40 10.32
N MET A 173 6.43 9.77 9.90
CA MET A 173 6.59 8.32 10.04
C MET A 173 6.59 7.89 11.51
N THR A 174 7.25 8.67 12.37
CA THR A 174 7.35 8.40 13.81
C THR A 174 6.00 8.54 14.50
N ILE A 175 5.23 9.58 14.17
CA ILE A 175 3.91 9.84 14.74
C ILE A 175 2.94 8.72 14.34
N ASP A 176 2.93 8.32 13.07
CA ASP A 176 2.04 7.24 12.59
C ASP A 176 2.24 5.95 13.38
N GLU A 177 3.50 5.54 13.57
CA GLU A 177 3.80 4.33 14.34
C GLU A 177 3.51 4.49 15.83
N THR A 178 3.87 5.63 16.42
CA THR A 178 3.68 5.89 17.86
C THR A 178 2.21 5.90 18.21
N TRP A 179 1.37 6.61 17.46
CA TRP A 179 -0.05 6.74 17.76
C TRP A 179 -0.81 5.44 17.50
N ALA A 180 -0.42 4.66 16.49
CA ALA A 180 -0.97 3.33 16.29
C ALA A 180 -0.68 2.42 17.49
N ARG A 181 0.53 2.48 18.06
CA ARG A 181 0.90 1.73 19.27
C ARG A 181 0.17 2.24 20.51
N GLU A 182 -0.01 3.54 20.66
CA GLU A 182 -0.77 4.12 21.77
C GLU A 182 -2.25 3.69 21.74
N VAL A 183 -2.87 3.64 20.56
CA VAL A 183 -4.23 3.09 20.37
C VAL A 183 -4.25 1.60 20.67
N ALA A 184 -3.25 0.84 20.20
CA ALA A 184 -3.15 -0.59 20.47
C ALA A 184 -3.06 -0.90 21.97
N ALA A 185 -2.36 -0.05 22.71
CA ALA A 185 -2.21 -0.12 24.16
C ALA A 185 -3.41 0.47 24.95
N GLY A 186 -4.42 1.03 24.27
CA GLY A 186 -5.55 1.70 24.92
C GLY A 186 -5.21 3.02 25.61
N THR A 187 -4.01 3.56 25.39
CA THR A 187 -3.53 4.83 25.98
C THR A 187 -3.90 6.06 25.16
N ARG A 188 -4.31 5.87 23.90
CA ARG A 188 -4.87 6.89 23.02
C ARG A 188 -6.27 6.44 22.55
N PRO A 189 -7.28 7.32 22.54
CA PRO A 189 -8.57 7.01 21.93
C PRO A 189 -8.44 6.80 20.41
N PRO A 190 -9.37 6.08 19.77
CA PRO A 190 -9.42 6.02 18.31
C PRO A 190 -9.30 7.42 17.71
N THR A 191 -8.44 7.60 16.71
CA THR A 191 -8.10 8.93 16.19
C THR A 191 -8.11 8.92 14.66
N ILE A 192 -8.69 9.94 14.04
CA ILE A 192 -8.41 10.28 12.65
C ILE A 192 -7.66 11.61 12.60
N ARG A 193 -6.52 11.61 11.94
CA ARG A 193 -5.58 12.74 11.87
C ARG A 193 -5.39 13.13 10.42
N PHE A 194 -5.81 14.34 10.06
CA PHE A 194 -5.44 14.99 8.80
C PHE A 194 -4.15 15.77 9.05
N TRP A 195 -3.12 15.53 8.26
CA TRP A 195 -1.79 16.08 8.52
C TRP A 195 -1.07 16.47 7.23
N GLU A 196 -0.05 17.32 7.36
CA GLU A 196 0.65 17.93 6.23
C GLU A 196 2.16 17.71 6.27
N TRP A 197 2.77 17.79 5.09
CA TRP A 197 4.21 17.63 4.89
C TRP A 197 4.91 18.98 4.99
N ALA A 198 5.87 19.12 5.90
CA ALA A 198 6.72 20.31 6.00
C ALA A 198 7.88 20.31 4.98
N GLY A 199 8.13 19.18 4.31
CA GLY A 199 9.20 19.05 3.32
C GLY A 199 8.89 18.00 2.26
N ALA A 200 9.54 18.12 1.11
CA ALA A 200 9.40 17.16 0.01
C ALA A 200 10.06 15.83 0.35
N ALA A 201 9.45 14.73 -0.08
CA ALA A 201 9.93 13.40 0.24
C ALA A 201 9.57 12.34 -0.81
N VAL A 202 10.38 11.29 -0.83
CA VAL A 202 9.99 9.98 -1.34
C VAL A 202 9.71 9.08 -0.14
N VAL A 203 8.50 8.54 -0.08
CA VAL A 203 8.06 7.64 1.00
C VAL A 203 8.02 6.22 0.46
N ILE A 204 8.92 5.36 0.92
CA ILE A 204 8.95 3.93 0.54
C ILE A 204 8.22 3.07 1.58
N GLY A 205 7.61 1.97 1.14
CA GLY A 205 6.94 1.00 2.00
C GLY A 205 7.91 0.19 2.86
N LYS A 206 7.41 -0.45 3.92
CA LYS A 206 8.21 -1.23 4.89
C LYS A 206 9.14 -2.23 4.22
N PHE A 207 8.65 -2.96 3.22
CA PHE A 207 9.38 -4.04 2.53
C PHE A 207 10.04 -3.60 1.21
N GLN A 208 10.04 -2.30 0.87
CA GLN A 208 10.67 -1.85 -0.36
C GLN A 208 12.18 -1.61 -0.20
N SER A 209 12.94 -1.85 -1.26
CA SER A 209 14.36 -1.50 -1.31
C SER A 209 14.53 -0.05 -1.81
N ALA A 210 15.15 0.81 -1.00
CA ALA A 210 15.38 2.21 -1.38
C ALA A 210 16.15 2.37 -2.72
N PRO A 211 17.27 1.65 -2.97
CA PRO A 211 17.97 1.76 -4.25
C PRO A 211 17.17 1.20 -5.43
N ASP A 212 16.23 0.27 -5.20
CA ASP A 212 15.40 -0.30 -6.27
C ASP A 212 14.24 0.64 -6.63
N GLU A 213 13.81 1.50 -5.71
CA GLU A 213 12.65 2.39 -5.89
C GLU A 213 13.02 3.85 -6.17
N VAL A 214 14.22 4.29 -5.80
CA VAL A 214 14.58 5.71 -5.81
C VAL A 214 15.97 5.95 -6.41
N HIS A 215 16.05 6.90 -7.34
CA HIS A 215 17.31 7.50 -7.74
C HIS A 215 17.84 8.40 -6.61
N LEU A 216 18.51 7.81 -5.61
CA LEU A 216 18.92 8.49 -4.37
C LEU A 216 19.73 9.78 -4.62
N ALA A 217 20.68 9.75 -5.54
CA ALA A 217 21.47 10.94 -5.89
C ALA A 217 20.61 12.06 -6.51
N VAL A 218 19.59 11.71 -7.29
CA VAL A 218 18.67 12.69 -7.89
C VAL A 218 17.72 13.24 -6.82
N ALA A 219 17.24 12.39 -5.90
CA ALA A 219 16.44 12.82 -4.76
C ALA A 219 17.20 13.84 -3.89
N GLU A 220 18.46 13.54 -3.55
CA GLU A 220 19.34 14.44 -2.79
C GLU A 220 19.55 15.77 -3.51
N GLN A 221 19.90 15.75 -4.81
CA GLN A 221 20.08 16.96 -5.62
C GLN A 221 18.84 17.84 -5.69
N LEU A 222 17.65 17.23 -5.64
CA LEU A 222 16.36 17.94 -5.67
C LEU A 222 15.84 18.29 -4.27
N GLY A 223 16.60 17.97 -3.21
CA GLY A 223 16.23 18.29 -1.83
C GLY A 223 15.09 17.43 -1.27
N LEU A 224 14.88 16.22 -1.77
CA LEU A 224 13.89 15.29 -1.26
C LEU A 224 14.49 14.37 -0.20
N SER A 225 13.83 14.31 0.96
CA SER A 225 14.11 13.27 1.95
C SER A 225 13.61 11.91 1.47
N VAL A 226 14.35 10.84 1.71
CA VAL A 226 13.86 9.48 1.49
C VAL A 226 13.52 8.87 2.84
N VAL A 227 12.23 8.61 3.10
CA VAL A 227 11.73 8.08 4.37
C VAL A 227 11.00 6.76 4.16
N ARG A 228 11.03 5.89 5.18
CA ARG A 228 10.35 4.59 5.17
C ARG A 228 9.17 4.63 6.13
N ARG A 229 7.99 4.26 5.65
CA ARG A 229 6.81 4.12 6.50
C ARG A 229 6.73 2.74 7.13
N CYS A 230 6.00 2.64 8.24
CA CYS A 230 5.84 1.40 8.98
C CYS A 230 4.87 0.40 8.31
N THR A 231 4.12 0.83 7.27
CA THR A 231 3.17 0.04 6.48
C THR A 231 3.80 -0.49 5.17
N GLY A 232 3.22 -1.54 4.58
CA GLY A 232 3.62 -2.03 3.25
C GLY A 232 3.21 -1.09 2.10
N GLY A 233 3.26 -1.59 0.85
CA GLY A 233 2.82 -0.85 -0.33
C GLY A 233 3.94 -0.12 -1.09
N GLY A 234 3.58 0.57 -2.17
CA GLY A 234 4.53 1.18 -3.12
C GLY A 234 5.13 2.52 -2.69
N ALA A 235 6.08 3.02 -3.48
CA ALA A 235 6.74 4.30 -3.23
C ALA A 235 5.80 5.46 -3.60
N MET A 236 5.86 6.54 -2.81
CA MET A 236 5.10 7.77 -3.05
C MET A 236 6.04 8.95 -3.18
N PHE A 237 5.74 9.84 -4.12
CA PHE A 237 6.42 11.12 -4.30
C PHE A 237 5.55 12.23 -3.71
N ILE A 238 6.10 13.03 -2.81
CA ILE A 238 5.37 14.01 -2.02
C ILE A 238 6.07 15.36 -2.05
N GLU A 239 5.28 16.42 -2.20
CA GLU A 239 5.69 17.80 -1.95
C GLU A 239 4.65 18.49 -1.07
N PRO A 240 5.05 19.45 -0.22
CA PRO A 240 4.11 20.26 0.53
C PRO A 240 3.06 20.87 -0.41
N GLY A 241 1.77 20.75 -0.06
CA GLY A 241 0.68 21.28 -0.88
C GLY A 241 0.15 20.34 -1.97
N ASN A 242 0.88 19.29 -2.37
CA ASN A 242 0.50 18.47 -3.52
C ASN A 242 -0.35 17.23 -3.16
N THR A 243 -0.51 16.93 -1.87
CA THR A 243 -1.39 15.85 -1.39
C THR A 243 -2.38 16.29 -0.33
N ILE A 244 -3.43 15.49 -0.18
CA ILE A 244 -4.28 15.43 1.01
C ILE A 244 -4.00 14.09 1.68
N THR A 245 -3.55 14.12 2.93
CA THR A 245 -3.13 12.93 3.67
C THR A 245 -3.86 12.84 5.01
N TYR A 246 -4.35 11.65 5.34
CA TYR A 246 -4.86 11.34 6.67
C TYR A 246 -4.41 9.97 7.14
N SER A 247 -4.41 9.79 8.46
CA SER A 247 -4.20 8.52 9.14
C SER A 247 -5.39 8.25 10.08
N LEU A 248 -5.97 7.07 9.97
CA LEU A 248 -6.91 6.49 10.92
C LEU A 248 -6.17 5.49 11.81
N TYR A 249 -6.23 5.73 13.12
CA TYR A 249 -5.75 4.83 14.16
C TYR A 249 -6.98 4.29 14.89
N ALA A 250 -7.39 3.07 14.57
CA ALA A 250 -8.59 2.46 15.13
C ALA A 250 -8.25 1.19 15.92
N PRO A 251 -9.02 0.84 16.96
CA PRO A 251 -8.92 -0.46 17.64
C PRO A 251 -9.03 -1.61 16.64
N LEU A 252 -8.33 -2.72 16.87
CA LEU A 252 -8.36 -3.86 15.94
C LEU A 252 -9.77 -4.45 15.78
N ASP A 253 -10.59 -4.36 16.83
CA ASP A 253 -12.01 -4.75 16.82
C ASP A 253 -12.81 -4.07 15.70
N PHE A 254 -12.42 -2.87 15.28
CA PHE A 254 -13.05 -2.15 14.17
C PHE A 254 -13.05 -2.97 12.88
N VAL A 255 -11.97 -3.73 12.63
CA VAL A 255 -11.77 -4.57 11.44
C VAL A 255 -11.85 -6.07 11.76
N HIS A 256 -12.39 -6.45 12.92
CA HIS A 256 -12.50 -7.84 13.31
C HIS A 256 -13.53 -8.61 12.46
N GLY A 257 -13.21 -9.86 12.12
CA GLY A 257 -14.09 -10.80 11.43
C GLY A 257 -14.28 -10.55 9.93
N ILE A 258 -13.50 -9.63 9.33
CA ILE A 258 -13.52 -9.35 7.90
C ILE A 258 -12.16 -9.63 7.27
N SER A 259 -12.13 -9.84 5.95
CA SER A 259 -10.87 -10.03 5.22
C SER A 259 -10.06 -8.74 5.18
N ILE A 260 -8.79 -8.83 4.79
CA ILE A 260 -7.92 -7.66 4.63
C ILE A 260 -8.47 -6.72 3.55
N GLU A 261 -8.94 -7.27 2.42
CA GLU A 261 -9.55 -6.48 1.34
C GLU A 261 -10.78 -5.71 1.83
N GLU A 262 -11.60 -6.36 2.64
CA GLU A 262 -12.79 -5.75 3.24
C GLU A 262 -12.41 -4.70 4.31
N SER A 263 -11.29 -4.88 5.02
CA SER A 263 -10.82 -3.86 5.98
C SER A 263 -10.38 -2.58 5.30
N TYR A 264 -9.77 -2.65 4.11
CA TYR A 264 -9.51 -1.45 3.30
C TYR A 264 -10.82 -0.74 2.93
N ARG A 265 -11.82 -1.49 2.43
CA ARG A 265 -13.12 -0.93 2.06
C ARG A 265 -13.85 -0.29 3.23
N LEU A 266 -13.87 -0.95 4.40
CA LEU A 266 -14.45 -0.39 5.62
C LEU A 266 -13.76 0.91 6.03
N CYS A 267 -12.43 0.94 6.07
CA CYS A 267 -11.66 2.11 6.49
C CYS A 267 -11.79 3.30 5.53
N ASP A 268 -12.01 3.05 4.24
CA ASP A 268 -12.17 4.09 3.22
C ASP A 268 -13.63 4.41 2.89
N TRP A 269 -14.60 3.68 3.44
CA TRP A 269 -16.02 3.87 3.15
C TRP A 269 -16.49 5.31 3.41
N TRP A 270 -16.09 5.90 4.53
CA TRP A 270 -16.43 7.28 4.85
C TRP A 270 -15.90 8.28 3.82
N LEU A 271 -14.68 8.05 3.32
CA LEU A 271 -14.01 8.91 2.36
C LEU A 271 -14.75 8.85 1.03
N VAL A 272 -15.12 7.63 0.59
CA VAL A 272 -15.92 7.44 -0.62
C VAL A 272 -17.25 8.21 -0.53
N GLU A 273 -17.95 8.10 0.60
CA GLU A 273 -19.21 8.82 0.81
C GLU A 273 -19.02 10.34 0.84
N ALA A 274 -17.98 10.83 1.51
CA ALA A 274 -17.67 12.26 1.57
C ALA A 274 -17.34 12.83 0.18
N LEU A 275 -16.50 12.13 -0.60
CA LEU A 275 -16.13 12.56 -1.95
C LEU A 275 -17.29 12.46 -2.96
N ARG A 276 -18.21 11.51 -2.78
CA ARG A 276 -19.48 11.49 -3.55
C ARG A 276 -20.32 12.72 -3.30
N GLY A 277 -20.32 13.23 -2.07
CA GLY A 277 -20.92 14.52 -1.72
C GLY A 277 -20.35 15.71 -2.50
N LEU A 278 -19.13 15.60 -3.02
CA LEU A 278 -18.47 16.61 -3.87
C LEU A 278 -18.75 16.42 -5.38
N GLY A 279 -19.67 15.53 -5.75
CA GLY A 279 -20.05 15.28 -7.14
C GLY A 279 -19.13 14.30 -7.90
N LEU A 280 -18.27 13.56 -7.19
CA LEU A 280 -17.42 12.52 -7.78
C LEU A 280 -18.09 11.15 -7.73
N ASP A 281 -18.00 10.37 -8.82
CA ASP A 281 -18.36 8.95 -8.82
C ASP A 281 -17.17 8.12 -8.34
N VAL A 282 -17.02 8.05 -7.01
CA VAL A 282 -15.89 7.38 -6.34
C VAL A 282 -16.16 5.90 -6.09
N ARG A 283 -15.16 5.07 -6.37
CA ARG A 283 -15.16 3.62 -6.20
C ARG A 283 -13.79 3.08 -5.75
N PHE A 284 -13.80 1.90 -5.16
CA PHE A 284 -12.60 1.12 -4.88
C PHE A 284 -12.03 0.52 -6.17
N ALA A 285 -10.70 0.50 -6.28
CA ALA A 285 -9.99 -0.15 -7.37
C ALA A 285 -8.88 -1.05 -6.82
N GLY A 286 -8.87 -2.32 -7.22
CA GLY A 286 -7.91 -3.29 -6.69
C GLY A 286 -8.01 -3.46 -5.17
N LEU A 287 -6.87 -3.65 -4.51
CA LEU A 287 -6.78 -3.85 -3.07
C LEU A 287 -6.93 -2.54 -2.28
N ASN A 288 -6.21 -1.50 -2.69
CA ASN A 288 -5.95 -0.32 -1.86
C ASN A 288 -6.03 1.01 -2.62
N ASP A 289 -6.55 1.04 -3.85
CA ASP A 289 -6.69 2.27 -4.62
C ASP A 289 -8.11 2.83 -4.56
N ILE A 290 -8.21 4.16 -4.61
CA ILE A 290 -9.46 4.91 -4.71
C ILE A 290 -9.45 5.65 -6.04
N ALA A 291 -10.53 5.52 -6.80
CA ALA A 291 -10.64 6.09 -8.14
C ALA A 291 -12.01 6.73 -8.37
N SER A 292 -12.05 7.69 -9.29
CA SER A 292 -13.27 8.34 -9.78
C SER A 292 -13.54 7.97 -11.24
N GLN A 293 -14.58 8.58 -11.83
CA GLN A 293 -14.82 8.57 -13.27
C GLN A 293 -13.64 9.15 -14.10
N TYR A 294 -12.77 9.98 -13.50
CA TYR A 294 -11.65 10.63 -14.20
C TYR A 294 -10.34 9.85 -14.07
N GLY A 295 -10.13 9.15 -12.97
CA GLY A 295 -8.91 8.37 -12.75
C GLY A 295 -8.63 8.08 -11.28
N LYS A 296 -7.41 7.63 -10.99
CA LYS A 296 -6.96 7.36 -9.63
C LYS A 296 -6.88 8.67 -8.83
N ILE A 297 -7.51 8.68 -7.66
CA ILE A 297 -7.47 9.79 -6.69
C ILE A 297 -6.31 9.58 -5.71
N GLY A 298 -6.18 8.37 -5.17
CA GLY A 298 -5.24 8.09 -4.09
C GLY A 298 -5.07 6.60 -3.84
N GLY A 299 -4.28 6.29 -2.82
CA GLY A 299 -4.07 4.93 -2.35
C GLY A 299 -3.92 4.89 -0.84
N ALA A 300 -4.34 3.77 -0.28
CA ALA A 300 -4.25 3.47 1.13
C ALA A 300 -3.12 2.49 1.43
N ALA A 301 -2.65 2.50 2.68
CA ALA A 301 -1.88 1.39 3.22
C ALA A 301 -2.30 1.13 4.67
N GLN A 302 -2.32 -0.14 5.04
CA GLN A 302 -2.66 -0.59 6.38
C GLN A 302 -1.47 -1.25 7.06
N ARG A 303 -1.49 -1.22 8.40
CA ARG A 303 -0.75 -2.15 9.26
C ARG A 303 -1.51 -2.41 10.54
N ARG A 304 -1.55 -3.66 10.96
CA ARG A 304 -2.06 -4.08 12.27
C ARG A 304 -0.95 -4.09 13.32
N PHE A 305 -1.30 -3.62 14.50
CA PHE A 305 -0.47 -3.57 15.70
C PHE A 305 -1.17 -4.44 16.75
N PRO A 306 -0.66 -5.64 17.06
CA PRO A 306 -1.27 -6.46 18.09
C PRO A 306 -1.18 -5.78 19.47
N GLY A 307 -2.15 -6.07 20.34
CA GLY A 307 -2.01 -5.77 21.75
C GLY A 307 -0.94 -6.66 22.39
N THR A 308 -0.46 -6.28 23.56
CA THR A 308 0.49 -7.05 24.38
C THR A 308 -0.20 -8.09 25.27
N GLY A 309 -1.54 -8.16 25.22
CA GLY A 309 -2.36 -9.14 25.96
C GLY A 309 -2.79 -8.66 27.35
N ASN A 310 -2.48 -7.41 27.73
CA ASN A 310 -2.98 -6.83 28.97
C ASN A 310 -4.47 -6.49 28.86
N ALA A 311 -5.15 -6.46 30.02
CA ALA A 311 -6.54 -6.06 30.09
C ALA A 311 -6.74 -4.63 29.55
N GLY A 312 -7.65 -4.46 28.59
CA GLY A 312 -7.95 -3.17 27.96
C GLY A 312 -7.21 -2.92 26.64
N GLU A 313 -6.26 -3.76 26.26
CA GLU A 313 -5.58 -3.68 24.98
C GLU A 313 -6.33 -4.47 23.91
N SER A 314 -6.82 -3.78 22.88
CA SER A 314 -7.52 -4.39 21.73
C SER A 314 -6.62 -4.55 20.51
N GLY A 315 -5.37 -4.05 20.57
CA GLY A 315 -4.57 -3.84 19.36
C GLY A 315 -5.13 -2.70 18.50
N ALA A 316 -4.46 -2.40 17.39
CA ALA A 316 -4.88 -1.35 16.48
C ALA A 316 -4.70 -1.71 15.01
N VAL A 317 -5.46 -1.06 14.16
CA VAL A 317 -5.19 -0.90 12.74
C VAL A 317 -4.81 0.56 12.48
N LEU A 318 -3.64 0.75 11.88
CA LEU A 318 -3.28 1.97 11.18
C LEU A 318 -3.76 1.84 9.75
N HIS A 319 -4.58 2.78 9.30
CA HIS A 319 -4.98 2.94 7.90
C HIS A 319 -4.71 4.37 7.47
N HIS A 320 -3.74 4.59 6.59
CA HIS A 320 -3.45 5.92 6.08
C HIS A 320 -3.67 6.02 4.58
N VAL A 321 -4.07 7.20 4.13
CA VAL A 321 -4.39 7.47 2.74
C VAL A 321 -3.67 8.71 2.30
N THR A 322 -3.10 8.64 1.10
CA THR A 322 -2.59 9.81 0.38
C THR A 322 -3.37 9.96 -0.91
N MET A 323 -4.04 11.09 -1.06
CA MET A 323 -4.74 11.50 -2.27
C MET A 323 -3.93 12.59 -2.96
N ALA A 324 -3.75 12.46 -4.27
CA ALA A 324 -3.07 13.48 -5.05
C ALA A 324 -3.98 14.69 -5.22
N TYR A 325 -3.51 15.86 -4.78
CA TYR A 325 -4.17 17.14 -5.02
C TYR A 325 -3.57 17.86 -6.22
N ASP A 326 -2.25 17.80 -6.38
CA ASP A 326 -1.48 18.28 -7.53
C ASP A 326 -0.26 17.35 -7.74
N ILE A 327 0.43 17.40 -8.87
CA ILE A 327 1.60 16.55 -9.09
C ILE A 327 2.61 17.11 -10.09
N ASP A 328 3.88 17.20 -9.69
CA ASP A 328 5.00 17.39 -10.62
C ASP A 328 5.43 16.04 -11.20
N ALA A 329 4.70 15.60 -12.24
CA ALA A 329 4.94 14.31 -12.88
C ALA A 329 6.36 14.19 -13.48
N ALA A 330 6.97 15.31 -13.91
CA ALA A 330 8.30 15.30 -14.48
C ALA A 330 9.37 15.09 -13.40
N LYS A 331 9.23 15.76 -12.25
CA LYS A 331 10.12 15.55 -11.10
C LYS A 331 9.95 14.16 -10.52
N MET A 332 8.72 13.68 -10.37
CA MET A 332 8.44 12.30 -9.93
C MET A 332 9.12 11.26 -10.83
N ALA A 333 8.97 11.37 -12.15
CA ALA A 333 9.55 10.41 -13.10
C ALA A 333 11.08 10.39 -13.11
N ARG A 334 11.73 11.50 -12.70
CA ARG A 334 13.19 11.57 -12.54
C ARG A 334 13.69 10.95 -11.24
N VAL A 335 12.83 10.89 -10.22
CA VAL A 335 13.20 10.46 -8.86
C VAL A 335 12.86 9.00 -8.62
N LEU A 336 11.73 8.51 -9.13
CA LEU A 336 11.28 7.14 -8.92
C LEU A 336 11.83 6.18 -9.99
N ASN A 337 12.39 5.06 -9.54
CA ASN A 337 12.74 3.94 -10.41
C ASN A 337 11.46 3.19 -10.80
N THR A 338 11.11 3.22 -12.09
CA THR A 338 10.00 2.42 -12.62
C THR A 338 10.56 1.23 -13.39
N SER A 339 10.45 0.03 -12.82
CA SER A 339 10.95 -1.18 -13.48
C SER A 339 10.14 -1.55 -14.72
N GLN A 340 10.75 -2.29 -15.65
CA GLN A 340 10.06 -2.77 -16.84
C GLN A 340 8.91 -3.73 -16.48
N GLU A 341 9.05 -4.51 -15.40
CA GLU A 341 7.98 -5.40 -14.92
C GLU A 341 6.78 -4.62 -14.38
N LYS A 342 7.02 -3.48 -13.72
CA LYS A 342 5.95 -2.54 -13.33
C LYS A 342 5.26 -1.91 -14.56
N LEU A 343 5.96 -1.77 -15.68
CA LEU A 343 5.45 -1.18 -16.93
C LEU A 343 4.76 -2.20 -17.85
N SER A 344 5.21 -3.47 -17.83
CA SER A 344 4.74 -4.55 -18.71
C SER A 344 3.30 -4.97 -18.39
N ASP A 345 2.90 -4.83 -17.13
CA ASP A 345 1.55 -5.09 -16.69
C ASP A 345 0.65 -3.85 -16.89
N LYS A 346 0.01 -3.82 -18.07
CA LYS A 346 -1.19 -3.05 -18.49
C LYS A 346 -1.58 -3.62 -19.88
N ALA A 347 -2.81 -3.65 -20.37
CA ALA A 347 -3.47 -2.48 -20.94
C ALA A 347 -2.51 -1.37 -21.47
N VAL A 348 -1.34 -1.74 -22.04
CA VAL A 348 -0.05 -1.03 -22.23
C VAL A 348 -0.05 0.25 -23.09
N ARG A 349 -1.20 0.94 -23.29
CA ARG A 349 -1.22 2.29 -23.87
C ARG A 349 -1.92 3.36 -23.04
N SER A 350 -2.68 3.02 -21.99
CA SER A 350 -3.38 4.03 -21.18
C SER A 350 -2.68 4.39 -19.86
N ALA A 351 -1.48 3.84 -19.62
CA ALA A 351 -0.75 3.89 -18.35
C ALA A 351 -0.07 5.22 -18.00
N VAL A 352 0.10 6.10 -19.00
CA VAL A 352 0.45 7.52 -18.81
C VAL A 352 -0.84 8.35 -18.70
N LYS A 353 -1.97 7.72 -18.33
CA LYS A 353 -3.09 8.45 -17.73
C LYS A 353 -2.57 9.02 -16.43
N ARG A 354 -2.30 10.32 -16.52
CA ARG A 354 -2.12 11.29 -15.44
C ARG A 354 -2.88 10.80 -14.21
N VAL A 355 -2.20 10.69 -13.07
CA VAL A 355 -2.90 10.89 -11.80
C VAL A 355 -3.69 12.17 -12.03
N ASP A 356 -5.01 12.08 -12.09
CA ASP A 356 -5.86 13.23 -12.35
C ASP A 356 -6.07 13.85 -10.98
N PRO A 357 -5.34 14.91 -10.61
CA PRO A 357 -5.30 15.31 -9.22
C PRO A 357 -6.66 15.87 -8.80
N MET A 358 -6.96 15.83 -7.50
CA MET A 358 -8.25 16.28 -6.98
C MET A 358 -8.58 17.71 -7.42
N LYS A 359 -7.56 18.58 -7.59
CA LYS A 359 -7.71 19.94 -8.12
C LYS A 359 -8.41 20.00 -9.48
N SER A 360 -8.06 19.14 -10.43
CA SER A 360 -8.72 19.09 -11.75
C SER A 360 -10.03 18.34 -11.74
N GLN A 361 -10.17 17.34 -10.87
CA GLN A 361 -11.41 16.56 -10.77
C GLN A 361 -12.57 17.32 -10.12
N THR A 362 -12.28 18.18 -9.13
CA THR A 362 -13.32 18.91 -8.37
C THR A 362 -13.38 20.40 -8.70
N GLY A 363 -12.27 21.00 -9.15
CA GLY A 363 -12.13 22.46 -9.25
C GLY A 363 -12.03 23.19 -7.91
N LEU A 364 -11.99 22.47 -6.79
CA LEU A 364 -11.91 23.03 -5.44
C LEU A 364 -10.46 23.27 -5.01
N THR A 365 -10.28 24.20 -4.08
CA THR A 365 -9.01 24.36 -3.36
C THR A 365 -8.77 23.14 -2.46
N ARG A 366 -7.49 22.87 -2.14
CA ARG A 366 -7.11 21.75 -1.27
C ARG A 366 -7.78 21.88 0.10
N GLU A 367 -7.80 23.10 0.63
CA GLU A 367 -8.34 23.45 1.93
C GLU A 367 -9.87 23.24 1.95
N GLN A 368 -10.60 23.62 0.90
CA GLN A 368 -12.04 23.32 0.80
C GLN A 368 -12.31 21.81 0.86
N ILE A 369 -11.54 21.00 0.12
CA ILE A 369 -11.70 19.54 0.15
C ILE A 369 -11.43 19.00 1.56
N ILE A 370 -10.37 19.47 2.22
CA ILE A 370 -10.06 19.06 3.61
C ILE A 370 -11.19 19.44 4.57
N ASP A 371 -11.73 20.66 4.44
CA ASP A 371 -12.82 21.15 5.28
C ASP A 371 -14.10 20.32 5.07
N ASP A 372 -14.43 19.97 3.84
CA ASP A 372 -15.58 19.10 3.51
C ASP A 372 -15.40 17.68 4.08
N LEU A 373 -14.18 17.12 4.00
CA LEU A 373 -13.86 15.82 4.60
C LEU A 373 -13.97 15.85 6.13
N LEU A 374 -13.50 16.93 6.77
CA LEU A 374 -13.63 17.13 8.22
C LEU A 374 -15.10 17.29 8.64
N ALA A 375 -15.92 17.97 7.82
CA ALA A 375 -17.35 18.13 8.06
C ALA A 375 -18.09 16.78 8.13
N TRP A 376 -17.58 15.73 7.45
CA TRP A 376 -18.14 14.37 7.53
C TRP A 376 -18.17 13.82 8.96
N PHE A 377 -17.19 14.19 9.80
CA PHE A 377 -17.10 13.77 11.20
C PHE A 377 -17.88 14.68 12.16
N THR A 378 -18.28 15.88 11.72
CA THR A 378 -19.05 16.80 12.54
C THR A 378 -20.50 16.31 12.66
N PRO A 379 -21.07 16.22 13.88
CA PRO A 379 -22.47 15.84 14.07
C PRO A 379 -23.41 16.77 13.28
N ALA A 380 -24.47 16.20 12.69
CA ALA A 380 -25.42 16.95 11.85
C ALA A 380 -25.99 18.20 12.53
N GLN A 381 -26.19 18.17 13.86
CA GLN A 381 -26.69 19.29 14.66
C GLN A 381 -25.76 20.53 14.71
N PHE A 382 -24.52 20.41 14.22
CA PHE A 382 -23.55 21.51 14.13
C PHE A 382 -23.16 21.86 12.70
N ARG A 383 -23.73 21.18 11.69
CA ARG A 383 -23.65 21.64 10.31
C ARG A 383 -24.66 22.77 10.19
N GLY A 384 -24.17 24.00 10.07
CA GLY A 384 -25.05 25.15 9.84
C GLY A 384 -25.77 24.95 8.50
N ASP A 385 -26.99 24.46 8.55
CA ASP A 385 -27.90 24.51 7.41
C ASP A 385 -28.19 25.99 7.14
N ALA A 386 -27.43 26.58 6.23
CA ALA A 386 -27.89 27.75 5.50
C ALA A 386 -28.98 27.27 4.54
N SER A 387 -30.20 27.34 5.05
CA SER A 387 -31.47 27.22 4.32
C SER A 387 -31.52 28.10 3.07
#